data_AF-A0A8I1WNT8-F1
#
_entry.id   AF-A0A8I1WNT8-F1
#
_cell.length_a   1.000
_cell.length_b   1.000
_cell.length_c   1.000
_cell.angle_alpha   90.00
_cell.angle_beta   90.00
_cell.angle_gamma   90.00
#
_symmetry.space_group_name_H-M   'P 1'
#
loop_
_entity.id
_entity.type
_entity.pdbx_description
1 polymer ?
#
loop_
_entity_poly.entity_id
_entity_poly.type
_entity_poly.pdbx_seq_one_letter_code
_entity_poly.pdbx_strand_id
1 'polypeptide(L)'
;MATVPAPAITGRLFTVFAIAFVIIIITARLVGMERKEKWFKRRTNYTLLNRRGIFGEYLNFGYPRTWQGLLVALGMYGLIFAIAIGYICFYPYS
;
A
#
# COMPACT_ATOMS: atom_id res chain seq x y z
N MET A 1 28.04 18.60 3.05
CA MET A 1 26.81 17.79 2.95
C MET A 1 25.88 18.23 4.06
N ALA A 2 24.75 18.86 3.75
CA ALA A 2 23.75 19.17 4.77
C ALA A 2 23.11 17.85 5.23
N THR A 3 23.21 17.54 6.52
CA THR A 3 22.59 16.34 7.09
C THR A 3 21.13 16.64 7.42
N VAL A 4 20.23 15.79 6.95
CA VAL A 4 18.80 15.92 7.27
C VAL A 4 18.59 15.51 8.73
N PRO A 5 17.97 16.36 9.57
CA PRO A 5 17.76 16.02 10.98
C PRO A 5 16.81 14.83 11.13
N ALA A 6 17.12 13.91 12.05
CA ALA A 6 16.35 12.68 12.25
C ALA A 6 14.84 12.91 12.47
N PRO A 7 14.39 13.93 13.24
CA PRO A 7 12.95 14.23 13.38
C PRO A 7 12.24 14.53 12.05
N ALA A 8 12.94 15.14 11.08
CA ALA A 8 12.36 15.41 9.77
C ALA A 8 12.17 14.12 8.96
N ILE A 9 13.11 13.17 9.06
CA ILE A 9 12.96 11.84 8.44
C ILE A 9 11.77 11.10 9.06
N THR A 10 11.65 11.13 10.39
CA THR A 10 10.52 10.53 11.11
C THR A 10 9.18 11.10 10.66
N GLY A 11 9.05 12.43 10.57
CA GLY A 11 7.83 13.07 10.08
C GLY A 11 7.48 12.63 8.65
N ARG A 12 8.48 12.54 7.76
CA ARG A 12 8.27 12.10 6.38
C ARG A 12 7.83 10.64 6.28
N LEU A 13 8.35 9.76 7.14
CA LEU A 13 7.91 8.36 7.20
C LEU A 13 6.43 8.26 7.55
N PHE A 14 5.96 9.05 8.53
CA PHE A 14 4.53 9.11 8.87
C PHE A 14 3.68 9.64 7.72
N THR A 15 4.15 10.66 7.01
CA THR A 15 3.47 11.19 5.82
C THR A 15 3.36 10.14 4.71
N VAL A 16 4.47 9.47 4.37
CA VAL A 16 4.48 8.39 3.36
C VAL A 16 3.57 7.24 3.77
N PHE A 17 3.57 6.88 5.06
CA PHE A 17 2.67 5.87 5.58
C PHE A 17 1.20 6.25 5.40
N ALA A 18 0.81 7.50 5.72
CA ALA A 18 -0.54 7.99 5.50
C ALA A 18 -0.92 8.02 4.01
N ILE A 19 -0.02 8.48 3.14
CA ILE A 19 -0.23 8.47 1.68
C ILE A 19 -0.40 7.05 1.15
N ALA A 20 0.40 6.08 1.63
CA ALA A 20 0.27 4.68 1.25
C ALA A 20 -1.11 4.12 1.60
N PHE A 21 -1.64 4.44 2.79
CA PHE A 21 -3.00 4.07 3.17
C PHE A 21 -4.05 4.63 2.21
N VAL A 22 -3.93 5.91 1.84
CA VAL A 22 -4.84 6.55 0.87
C VAL A 22 -4.77 5.86 -0.49
N ILE A 23 -3.55 5.57 -0.99
CA ILE A 23 -3.36 4.87 -2.27
C ILE A 23 -4.00 3.48 -2.23
N ILE A 24 -3.82 2.72 -1.14
CA ILE A 24 -4.42 1.38 -0.99
C ILE A 24 -5.95 1.48 -0.96
N ILE A 25 -6.52 2.46 -0.25
CA ILE A 25 -7.98 2.69 -0.19
C ILE A 25 -8.53 3.02 -1.58
N ILE A 26 -7.90 3.96 -2.29
CA ILE A 26 -8.30 4.36 -3.64
C ILE A 26 -8.19 3.16 -4.58
N THR A 27 -7.08 2.42 -4.54
CA THR A 27 -6.89 1.23 -5.37
C THR A 27 -7.97 0.20 -5.09
N ALA A 28 -8.33 -0.03 -3.81
CA ALA A 28 -9.37 -0.99 -3.44
C ALA A 28 -10.75 -0.56 -3.96
N ARG A 29 -11.04 0.75 -3.90
CA ARG A 29 -12.27 1.34 -4.47
C ARG A 29 -12.31 1.22 -6.00
N LEU A 30 -11.20 1.49 -6.68
CA LEU A 30 -11.11 1.41 -8.13
C LEU A 30 -11.24 -0.02 -8.64
N VAL A 31 -10.61 -0.99 -7.97
CA VAL A 31 -10.72 -2.40 -8.35
C VAL A 31 -12.12 -2.92 -8.04
N GLY A 32 -12.67 -2.61 -6.87
CA GLY A 32 -13.96 -3.13 -6.41
C GLY A 32 -13.88 -4.59 -5.94
N MET A 33 -14.88 -5.03 -5.19
CA MET A 33 -14.85 -6.35 -4.51
C MET A 33 -14.86 -7.52 -5.49
N GLU A 34 -15.70 -7.48 -6.52
CA GLU A 34 -15.82 -8.60 -7.47
C GLU A 34 -14.53 -8.87 -8.24
N ARG A 35 -13.89 -7.82 -8.78
CA ARG A 35 -12.63 -7.95 -9.51
C ARG A 35 -11.51 -8.33 -8.56
N LYS A 36 -11.51 -7.79 -7.33
CA LYS A 36 -10.52 -8.15 -6.32
C LYS A 36 -10.58 -9.64 -5.98
N GLU A 37 -11.76 -10.22 -5.78
CA GLU A 37 -11.90 -11.65 -5.49
C GLU A 37 -11.51 -12.55 -6.66
N LYS A 38 -11.79 -12.11 -7.90
CA LYS A 38 -11.36 -12.81 -9.12
C LYS A 38 -9.85 -12.73 -9.31
N TRP A 39 -9.27 -11.56 -9.08
CA TRP A 39 -7.88 -11.27 -9.42
C TRP A 39 -6.90 -11.67 -8.32
N PHE A 40 -7.33 -11.72 -7.07
CA PHE A 40 -6.47 -11.98 -5.92
C PHE A 40 -6.99 -13.14 -5.04
N LYS A 41 -6.09 -14.01 -4.60
CA LYS A 41 -6.34 -15.05 -3.62
C LYS A 41 -6.41 -14.45 -2.22
N ARG A 42 -7.57 -14.56 -1.58
CA ARG A 42 -7.71 -14.34 -0.13
C ARG A 42 -7.07 -15.49 0.65
N ARG A 43 -6.40 -15.19 1.77
CA ARG A 43 -6.00 -16.24 2.73
C ARG A 43 -7.26 -16.68 3.48
N THR A 44 -7.58 -17.97 3.48
CA THR A 44 -8.82 -18.52 4.06
C THR A 44 -8.63 -19.15 5.43
N ASN A 45 -7.39 -19.37 5.89
CA ASN A 45 -7.10 -19.87 7.24
C ASN A 45 -7.18 -18.73 8.26
N TYR A 46 -8.38 -18.50 8.80
CA TYR A 46 -8.61 -17.55 9.88
C TYR A 46 -8.83 -18.30 11.20
N THR A 47 -7.87 -18.17 12.13
CA THR A 47 -8.06 -18.53 13.55
C THR A 47 -8.78 -17.37 14.26
N LEU A 48 -9.44 -17.60 15.41
CA LEU A 48 -10.16 -16.57 16.17
C LEU A 48 -9.31 -15.31 16.49
N LEU A 49 -7.99 -15.46 16.65
CA LEU A 49 -7.04 -14.34 16.85
C LEU A 49 -6.62 -13.61 15.56
N ASN A 50 -6.96 -14.15 14.39
CA ASN A 50 -6.54 -13.65 13.07
C ASN A 50 -7.71 -13.05 12.26
N ARG A 51 -8.90 -12.97 12.86
CA ARG A 51 -10.10 -12.41 12.24
C ARG A 51 -9.93 -10.89 12.13
N ARG A 52 -9.59 -10.41 10.94
CA ARG A 52 -9.49 -8.98 10.64
C ARG A 52 -10.91 -8.42 10.50
N GLY A 53 -11.16 -7.21 11.02
CA GLY A 53 -12.43 -6.52 10.80
C GLY A 53 -12.68 -6.26 9.32
N ILE A 54 -13.94 -5.97 8.96
CA ILE A 54 -14.41 -5.77 7.56
C ILE A 54 -13.50 -4.79 6.80
N PHE A 55 -13.04 -3.73 7.48
CA PHE A 55 -12.14 -2.73 6.91
C PHE A 55 -10.76 -3.29 6.57
N GLY A 56 -10.19 -4.12 7.45
CA GLY A 56 -8.90 -4.77 7.23
C GLY A 56 -8.96 -5.83 6.13
N GLU A 57 -10.12 -6.45 5.94
CA GLU A 57 -10.35 -7.38 4.83
C GLU A 57 -10.54 -6.66 3.49
N TYR A 58 -11.19 -5.50 3.51
CA TYR A 58 -11.36 -4.65 2.34
C TYR A 58 -10.03 -4.11 1.81
N LEU A 59 -9.12 -3.70 2.69
CA LEU A 59 -7.80 -3.19 2.28
C LEU A 59 -6.81 -4.29 1.90
N ASN A 60 -7.04 -5.52 2.33
CA ASN A 60 -6.13 -6.62 2.04
C ASN A 60 -6.47 -7.27 0.70
N PHE A 61 -5.61 -7.06 -0.30
CA PHE A 61 -5.74 -7.66 -1.62
C PHE A 61 -5.41 -9.16 -1.61
N GLY A 62 -4.38 -9.59 -0.89
CA GLY A 62 -3.88 -10.97 -0.94
C GLY A 62 -2.89 -11.19 -2.09
N TYR A 63 -2.79 -12.43 -2.59
CA TYR A 63 -1.81 -12.80 -3.63
C TYR A 63 -2.44 -12.71 -5.04
N PRO A 64 -1.83 -12.00 -6.01
CA PRO A 64 -2.38 -11.90 -7.35
C PRO A 64 -2.39 -13.27 -8.05
N ARG A 65 -3.53 -13.66 -8.62
CA ARG A 65 -3.72 -14.91 -9.38
C ARG A 65 -3.82 -14.68 -10.89
N THR A 66 -3.98 -13.43 -11.31
CA THR A 66 -4.23 -13.04 -12.69
C THR A 66 -3.25 -11.97 -13.11
N TRP A 67 -3.02 -11.81 -14.41
CA TRP A 67 -2.18 -10.74 -14.96
C TRP A 67 -2.71 -9.35 -14.59
N GLN A 68 -4.03 -9.15 -14.60
CA GLN A 68 -4.65 -7.90 -14.16
C GLN A 68 -4.36 -7.61 -12.68
N GLY A 69 -4.50 -8.62 -11.81
CA GLY A 69 -4.16 -8.50 -10.40
C GLY A 69 -2.68 -8.20 -10.18
N LEU A 70 -1.79 -8.82 -10.97
CA LEU A 70 -0.35 -8.55 -10.91
C LEU A 70 -0.03 -7.10 -11.34
N LEU A 71 -0.61 -6.63 -12.44
CA LEU A 71 -0.44 -5.26 -12.91
C LEU A 71 -0.95 -4.23 -11.89
N VAL A 72 -2.10 -4.48 -11.27
CA VAL A 72 -2.63 -3.63 -10.20
C VAL A 72 -1.70 -3.62 -8.99
N ALA A 73 -1.19 -4.79 -8.58
CA ALA A 73 -0.25 -4.88 -7.47
C ALA A 73 1.04 -4.13 -7.76
N LEU A 74 1.66 -4.35 -8.93
CA LEU A 74 2.88 -3.68 -9.34
C LEU A 74 2.69 -2.16 -9.47
N GLY A 75 1.57 -1.71 -10.05
CA GLY A 75 1.25 -0.28 -10.14
C GLY A 75 1.07 0.36 -8.77
N MET A 76 0.32 -0.30 -7.87
CA MET A 76 0.09 0.19 -6.51
C MET A 76 1.39 0.27 -5.70
N TYR A 77 2.18 -0.82 -5.65
CA TYR A 77 3.44 -0.83 -4.92
C TYR A 77 4.49 0.08 -5.56
N GLY A 78 4.55 0.11 -6.89
CA GLY A 78 5.45 0.99 -7.65
C GLY A 78 5.18 2.47 -7.37
N LEU A 79 3.91 2.88 -7.35
CA LEU A 79 3.52 4.25 -7.02
C LEU A 79 3.90 4.62 -5.58
N ILE A 80 3.59 3.75 -4.62
CA ILE A 80 3.97 3.98 -3.20
C ILE A 80 5.49 4.09 -3.07
N PHE A 81 6.23 3.19 -3.72
CA PHE A 81 7.69 3.17 -3.66
C PHE A 81 8.32 4.40 -4.32
N ALA A 82 7.83 4.82 -5.49
CA ALA A 82 8.28 6.02 -6.17
C ALA A 82 8.08 7.28 -5.32
N ILE A 83 6.90 7.43 -4.69
CA ILE A 83 6.61 8.54 -3.78
C ILE A 83 7.51 8.48 -2.54
N ALA A 84 7.68 7.30 -1.95
CA ALA A 84 8.50 7.12 -0.76
C ALA A 84 9.96 7.53 -1.02
N ILE A 85 10.57 7.05 -2.11
CA ILE A 85 11.93 7.41 -2.48
C ILE A 85 12.02 8.90 -2.82
N GLY A 86 11.11 9.42 -3.65
CA GLY A 86 11.05 10.84 -4.01
C GLY A 86 11.05 11.76 -2.80
N TYR A 87 10.12 11.49 -1.87
CA TYR A 87 9.86 12.36 -0.73
C TYR A 87 10.87 12.19 0.42
N ILE A 88 11.37 10.97 0.65
CA ILE A 88 12.33 10.70 1.73
C ILE A 88 13.74 11.07 1.28
N CYS A 89 14.14 10.67 0.07
CA CYS A 89 15.54 10.71 -0.38
C CYS A 89 15.88 11.93 -1.24
N PHE A 90 14.96 12.43 -2.07
CA PHE A 90 15.27 13.51 -3.02
C PHE A 90 14.79 14.90 -2.59
N TYR A 91 13.55 14.99 -2.08
CA TYR A 91 13.00 16.24 -1.51
C TYR A 91 13.86 16.93 -0.42
N PRO A 92 14.62 16.25 0.47
CA PRO A 92 15.52 16.96 1.39
C PRO A 92 16.61 17.82 0.75
N TYR A 93 16.96 17.54 -0.49
CA TYR A 93 18.11 18.17 -1.17
C TYR A 93 17.69 19.10 -2.31
N SER A 94 16.38 19.24 -2.56
CA SER A 94 15.79 20.25 -3.45
C SER A 94 15.51 21.53 -2.69
#